data_AF-A0ABD0WGL3-F1
#
_entry.id   AF-A0ABD0WGL3-F1
#
_cell.length_a   1.000
_cell.length_b   1.000
_cell.length_c   1.000
_cell.angle_alpha   90.00
_cell.angle_beta   90.00
_cell.angle_gamma   90.00
#
_symmetry.space_group_name_H-M   'P 1'
#
loop_
_entity.id
_entity.type
_entity.pdbx_description
1 polymer ?
#
loop_
_entity_poly.entity_id
_entity_poly.type
_entity_poly.pdbx_seq_one_letter_code
_entity_poly.pdbx_strand_id
1 'polypeptide(L)'
;MGYPDEAKALPPPGIINRNSVWLGVVGWCTAMLENAINRRPPLKSGIHRQALLVSIGWFIGYHLTKYENYTYAKLDRDMNEYIRLHPEYFADKEKKTLAEILEPFHPVR
;
A
#
# COMPACT_ATOMS: atom_id res chain seq x y z
N MET A 1 -5.08 19.09 -7.77
CA MET A 1 -4.76 18.09 -6.73
C MET A 1 -3.24 18.03 -6.62
N GLY A 2 -2.67 18.97 -5.86
CA GLY A 2 -1.22 19.22 -5.83
C GLY A 2 -0.51 18.26 -4.88
N TYR A 3 0.55 17.62 -5.36
CA TYR A 3 1.47 16.84 -4.54
C TYR A 3 2.39 17.81 -3.78
N PRO A 4 2.47 17.77 -2.44
CA PRO A 4 3.27 18.72 -1.67
C PRO A 4 4.77 18.55 -1.98
N ASP A 5 5.53 19.64 -1.95
CA ASP A 5 6.94 19.64 -2.38
C ASP A 5 7.82 18.74 -1.50
N GLU A 6 7.53 18.66 -0.20
CA GLU A 6 8.19 17.76 0.75
C GLU A 6 8.09 16.28 0.33
N ALA A 7 7.01 15.90 -0.35
CA ALA A 7 6.80 14.54 -0.78
C ALA A 7 7.70 14.16 -1.99
N LYS A 8 8.35 15.13 -2.64
CA LYS A 8 9.35 14.89 -3.70
C LYS A 8 10.68 14.38 -3.15
N ALA A 9 10.93 14.55 -1.85
CA ALA A 9 12.12 14.02 -1.18
C ALA A 9 12.06 12.49 -0.99
N LEU A 10 10.85 11.90 -1.07
CA LEU A 10 10.67 10.46 -0.93
C LEU A 10 11.08 9.73 -2.22
N PRO A 11 11.68 8.52 -2.09
CA PRO A 11 11.99 7.71 -3.25
C PRO A 11 10.70 7.41 -4.02
N PRO A 12 10.66 7.64 -5.34
CA PRO A 12 9.47 7.35 -6.12
C PRO A 12 9.19 5.84 -6.13
N PRO A 13 7.92 5.41 -6.17
CA PRO A 13 7.61 4.00 -6.31
C PRO A 13 8.16 3.48 -7.65
N GLY A 14 8.57 2.21 -7.68
CA GLY A 14 8.96 1.56 -8.92
C GLY A 14 7.82 1.57 -9.95
N ILE A 15 8.19 1.55 -11.24
CA ILE A 15 7.22 1.47 -12.34
C ILE A 15 6.34 0.23 -12.17
N ILE A 16 6.96 -0.88 -11.77
CA ILE A 16 6.29 -2.11 -11.36
C ILE A 16 6.16 -2.09 -9.84
N ASN A 17 4.93 -1.89 -9.38
CA ASN A 17 4.57 -1.91 -7.98
C ASN A 17 3.34 -2.79 -7.79
N ARG A 18 3.24 -3.49 -6.65
CA ARG A 18 2.12 -4.36 -6.29
C ARG A 18 0.77 -3.68 -6.53
N ASN A 19 0.61 -2.44 -6.08
CA ASN A 19 -0.66 -1.72 -6.17
C ASN A 19 -1.00 -1.34 -7.62
N SER A 20 -0.02 -0.90 -8.41
CA SER A 20 -0.19 -0.59 -9.84
C SER A 20 -0.52 -1.84 -10.66
N VAL A 21 0.16 -2.96 -10.38
CA VAL A 21 -0.13 -4.25 -11.01
C VAL A 21 -1.53 -4.71 -10.66
N TRP A 22 -1.91 -4.64 -9.38
CA TRP A 22 -3.24 -5.03 -8.93
C TRP A 22 -4.35 -4.20 -9.58
N LEU A 23 -4.21 -2.87 -9.58
CA LEU A 23 -5.19 -1.99 -10.22
C LEU A 23 -5.21 -2.13 -11.75
N GLY A 24 -4.08 -2.44 -12.38
CA GLY A 24 -4.03 -2.82 -13.79
C GLY A 24 -4.82 -4.10 -14.07
N VAL A 25 -4.67 -5.13 -13.23
CA VAL A 25 -5.44 -6.38 -13.33
C VAL A 25 -6.92 -6.13 -13.10
N VAL A 26 -7.30 -5.33 -12.12
CA VAL A 26 -8.71 -4.94 -11.89
C VAL A 26 -9.28 -4.20 -13.10
N GLY A 27 -8.50 -3.29 -13.70
CA GLY A 27 -8.89 -2.60 -14.94
C GLY A 27 -9.11 -3.57 -16.11
N TRP A 28 -8.26 -4.59 -16.24
CA TRP A 28 -8.42 -5.64 -17.23
C TRP A 28 -9.67 -6.50 -16.98
N CYS A 29 -9.87 -6.96 -15.74
CA CYS A 29 -11.05 -7.73 -15.35
C CYS A 29 -12.34 -6.95 -15.59
N THR A 30 -12.33 -5.63 -15.34
CA THR A 30 -13.47 -4.74 -15.63
C THR A 30 -13.76 -4.71 -17.13
N ALA A 31 -12.74 -4.60 -17.98
CA ALA A 31 -12.90 -4.63 -19.43
C ALA A 31 -13.47 -5.96 -19.94
N MET A 32 -13.00 -7.08 -19.39
CA MET A 32 -13.51 -8.41 -19.70
C MET A 32 -14.97 -8.60 -19.27
N LEU A 33 -15.30 -8.10 -18.08
CA LEU A 33 -16.66 -8.15 -17.54
C LEU A 33 -17.62 -7.32 -18.40
N GLU A 34 -17.21 -6.14 -18.85
CA GLU A 34 -18.00 -5.33 -19.76
C GLU A 34 -18.26 -6.06 -21.10
N ASN A 35 -17.25 -6.74 -21.65
CA ASN A 35 -17.42 -7.55 -22.84
C ASN A 35 -18.38 -8.73 -22.62
N ALA A 36 -18.30 -9.38 -21.45
CA ALA A 36 -19.16 -10.50 -21.08
C ALA A 36 -20.63 -10.08 -20.94
N ILE A 37 -20.91 -8.94 -20.28
CA ILE A 37 -22.26 -8.37 -20.16
C ILE A 37 -22.85 -8.09 -21.55
N ASN A 38 -22.04 -7.56 -22.47
CA ASN A 38 -22.46 -7.24 -23.83
C ASN A 38 -22.54 -8.45 -24.76
N ARG A 39 -22.45 -9.68 -24.24
CA ARG A 39 -22.46 -10.95 -25.02
C ARG A 39 -21.39 -10.99 -26.12
N ARG A 40 -20.26 -10.29 -25.91
CA ARG A 40 -19.10 -10.31 -26.81
C ARG A 40 -18.05 -11.29 -26.27
N PRO A 41 -17.23 -11.92 -27.13
CA PRO A 41 -16.16 -12.81 -26.67
C PRO A 41 -15.19 -12.04 -25.75
N PRO A 42 -15.08 -12.39 -24.45
CA PRO A 42 -14.43 -11.53 -23.45
C PRO A 42 -12.96 -11.22 -23.72
N LEU A 43 -12.24 -12.22 -24.25
CA LEU A 43 -10.79 -12.14 -24.48
C LEU A 43 -10.43 -11.60 -25.88
N LYS A 44 -11.32 -11.75 -26.87
CA LYS A 44 -11.02 -11.40 -28.27
C LYS A 44 -11.59 -10.04 -28.69
N SER A 45 -12.68 -9.60 -28.05
CA SER A 45 -13.31 -8.32 -28.37
C SER A 45 -12.68 -7.17 -27.58
N GLY A 46 -12.46 -6.04 -28.23
CA GLY A 46 -12.12 -4.79 -27.54
C GLY A 46 -10.73 -4.76 -26.89
N ILE A 47 -9.70 -5.33 -27.53
CA ILE A 47 -8.30 -5.30 -27.04
C ILE A 47 -7.84 -3.87 -26.75
N HIS A 48 -8.23 -2.89 -27.58
CA HIS A 48 -7.94 -1.48 -27.33
C HIS A 48 -8.55 -0.96 -26.01
N ARG A 49 -9.77 -1.40 -25.65
CA ARG A 49 -10.45 -1.04 -24.40
C ARG A 49 -9.80 -1.72 -23.20
N GLN A 50 -9.40 -2.99 -23.37
CA GLN A 50 -8.64 -3.72 -22.35
C GLN A 50 -7.30 -3.02 -22.06
N ALA A 51 -6.53 -2.68 -23.10
CA ALA A 51 -5.27 -1.95 -22.96
C ALA A 51 -5.46 -0.56 -22.32
N LEU A 52 -6.53 0.14 -22.68
CA LEU A 52 -6.88 1.44 -22.11
C LEU A 52 -7.23 1.33 -20.62
N LEU A 53 -8.09 0.39 -20.23
CA LEU A 53 -8.48 0.24 -18.82
C LEU A 53 -7.32 -0.24 -17.94
N VAL A 54 -6.44 -1.10 -18.48
CA VAL A 54 -5.19 -1.48 -17.82
C VAL A 54 -4.28 -0.28 -17.61
N SER A 55 -4.06 0.55 -18.63
CA SER A 55 -3.15 1.70 -18.53
C SER A 55 -3.67 2.76 -17.57
N ILE A 56 -4.99 3.01 -17.55
CA ILE A 56 -5.63 3.90 -16.57
C ILE A 56 -5.47 3.33 -15.15
N GLY A 57 -5.77 2.04 -14.95
CA GLY A 57 -5.61 1.39 -13.64
C GLY A 57 -4.17 1.46 -13.13
N TRP A 58 -3.21 1.24 -14.02
CA TRP A 58 -1.78 1.34 -13.71
C TRP A 58 -1.37 2.77 -13.34
N PHE A 59 -1.82 3.77 -14.10
CA PHE A 59 -1.52 5.18 -13.85
C PHE A 59 -2.09 5.63 -12.49
N ILE A 60 -3.34 5.29 -12.23
CA ILE A 60 -4.00 5.59 -10.95
C ILE A 60 -3.25 4.90 -9.80
N GLY A 61 -2.89 3.62 -9.94
CA GLY A 61 -2.17 2.88 -8.92
C GLY A 61 -0.79 3.44 -8.61
N TYR A 62 -0.08 3.96 -9.61
CA TYR A 62 1.19 4.63 -9.41
C TYR A 62 1.04 5.90 -8.55
N HIS A 63 0.06 6.74 -8.87
CA HIS A 63 -0.19 7.97 -8.13
C HIS A 63 -0.74 7.71 -6.72
N LEU A 64 -1.60 6.70 -6.55
CA LEU A 64 -2.09 6.30 -5.25
C LEU A 64 -0.96 5.79 -4.35
N THR A 65 -0.06 4.95 -4.86
CA THR A 65 1.06 4.48 -4.04
C THR A 65 2.00 5.62 -3.66
N LYS A 66 2.21 6.57 -4.58
CA LYS A 66 3.01 7.75 -4.28
C LYS A 66 2.40 8.58 -3.14
N TYR A 67 1.08 8.70 -3.11
CA TYR A 67 0.36 9.35 -2.01
C TYR A 67 0.45 8.54 -0.70
N GLU A 68 0.22 7.23 -0.78
CA GLU A 68 0.32 6.30 0.35
C GLU A 68 1.70 6.37 1.04
N ASN A 69 2.78 6.30 0.27
CA ASN A 69 4.14 6.41 0.79
C ASN A 69 4.37 7.72 1.52
N TYR A 70 3.84 8.82 1.00
CA TYR A 70 3.94 10.12 1.65
C TYR A 70 3.16 10.18 2.96
N THR A 71 1.93 9.69 2.99
CA THR A 71 1.12 9.68 4.20
C THR A 71 1.78 8.88 5.31
N TYR A 72 2.30 7.69 5.01
CA TYR A 72 2.99 6.86 6.00
C TYR A 72 4.34 7.46 6.43
N ALA A 73 5.11 8.04 5.50
CA ALA A 73 6.37 8.70 5.86
C ALA A 73 6.13 9.92 6.77
N LYS A 74 5.08 10.69 6.52
CA LYS A 74 4.69 11.82 7.39
C LYS A 74 4.28 11.32 8.77
N LEU A 75 3.46 10.28 8.84
CA LEU A 75 3.02 9.68 10.10
C LEU A 75 4.21 9.20 10.95
N ASP A 76 5.17 8.52 10.33
CA ASP A 76 6.37 8.04 11.02
C ASP A 76 7.26 9.19 11.50
N ARG A 77 7.45 10.22 10.65
CA ARG A 77 8.18 11.44 11.03
C ARG A 77 7.56 12.11 12.25
N ASP A 78 6.26 12.36 12.21
CA ASP A 78 5.55 13.09 13.27
C ASP A 78 5.54 12.26 14.58
N MET A 79 5.40 10.92 14.49
CA MET A 79 5.51 10.01 15.64
C MET A 79 6.91 10.03 16.26
N ASN A 80 7.96 9.94 15.45
CA ASN A 80 9.34 9.95 15.93
C ASN A 80 9.71 11.31 16.56
N GLU A 81 9.22 12.41 15.99
CA GLU A 81 9.40 13.74 16.57
C GLU A 81 8.69 13.88 17.94
N TYR A 82 7.47 13.34 18.06
CA TYR A 82 6.73 13.35 19.32
C TYR A 82 7.45 12.58 20.43
N ILE A 83 7.95 11.37 20.13
CA ILE A 83 8.72 10.56 21.07
C ILE A 83 9.99 11.29 21.52
N ARG A 84 10.68 11.96 20.58
CA ARG A 84 11.89 12.73 20.87
C ARG A 84 11.64 13.92 21.81
N LEU A 85 10.48 14.58 21.66
CA LEU A 85 10.11 15.73 22.50
C LEU A 85 9.63 15.32 23.90
N HIS A 86 9.12 14.10 24.05
CA HIS A 86 8.53 13.59 25.29
C HIS A 86 9.15 12.29 25.80
N PRO A 87 10.46 12.26 26.12
CA PRO A 87 11.11 11.06 26.64
C PRO A 87 10.49 10.56 27.95
N GLU A 88 9.84 11.42 28.74
CA GLU A 88 9.16 11.09 29.99
C GLU A 88 8.00 10.10 29.83
N TYR A 89 7.28 10.14 28.70
CA TYR A 89 6.17 9.22 28.44
C TYR A 89 6.64 7.91 27.82
N PHE A 90 7.85 7.89 27.24
CA PHE A 90 8.42 6.76 26.51
C PHE A 90 9.74 6.29 27.15
N ALA A 91 9.73 6.09 28.47
CA ALA A 91 10.89 5.55 29.17
C ALA A 91 11.22 4.13 28.68
N ASP A 92 12.49 3.91 28.35
CA ASP A 92 12.99 2.58 27.98
C ASP A 92 12.81 1.60 29.13
N LYS A 93 11.92 0.62 28.94
CA LYS A 93 11.73 -0.47 29.90
C LYS A 93 12.87 -1.48 29.73
N GLU A 94 13.45 -1.90 30.84
CA GLU A 94 14.42 -3.01 30.83
C GLU A 94 13.78 -4.26 30.22
N LYS A 95 14.39 -4.77 29.15
CA LYS A 95 13.93 -5.98 28.46
C LYS A 95 14.39 -7.19 29.26
N LYS A 96 13.52 -7.70 30.13
CA LYS A 96 13.77 -8.93 30.89
C LYS A 96 13.79 -10.14 29.96
N THR A 97 14.71 -11.07 30.20
CA THR A 97 14.80 -12.32 29.42
C THR A 97 13.76 -13.32 29.91
N LEU A 98 13.36 -14.28 29.06
CA LEU A 98 12.42 -15.35 29.43
C LEU A 98 12.97 -16.25 30.56
N ALA A 99 14.27 -16.18 30.86
CA ALA A 99 14.84 -16.85 32.02
C ALA A 99 14.38 -16.21 33.35
N GLU A 100 14.01 -14.93 33.33
CA GLU A 100 13.55 -14.17 34.51
C GLU A 100 12.02 -14.17 34.63
N ILE A 101 11.30 -14.35 33.52
CA ILE A 101 9.83 -14.35 33.47
C ILE A 101 9.33 -15.81 33.43
N LEU A 102 8.91 -16.34 34.58
CA LEU A 102 8.25 -17.63 34.67
C LEU A 102 6.75 -17.49 34.38
N GLU A 103 6.34 -17.74 33.14
CA GLU A 103 4.93 -17.86 32.80
C GLU A 103 4.36 -19.21 33.26
N PRO A 104 3.14 -19.25 33.82
CA PRO A 104 2.53 -20.50 34.25
C PRO A 104 2.16 -21.37 33.04
N PHE A 105 2.79 -22.54 32.92
CA PHE A 105 2.49 -23.48 31.84
C PHE A 105 1.10 -24.12 32.00
N HIS A 106 0.22 -23.93 31.02
CA HIS A 106 -1.12 -24.53 30.97
C HIS A 106 -1.15 -25.63 29.91
N PRO A 107 -1.03 -26.93 30.29
CA PRO A 107 -1.04 -28.02 29.33
C PRO A 107 -2.43 -28.19 28.70
N VAL A 108 -2.46 -28.41 27.38
CA VAL A 108 -3.68 -28.84 26.66
C VAL A 108 -3.92 -30.32 27.01
N ARG A 109 -5.07 -30.61 27.61
CA ARG A 109 -5.52 -31.95 27.99
C ARG A 109 -6.75 -32.34 27.19
#